data_AF-A0A246SDG8-F1
#
_entry.id   AF-A0A246SDG8-F1
#
_cell.length_a   1.000
_cell.length_b   1.000
_cell.length_c   1.000
_cell.angle_alpha   90.00
_cell.angle_beta   90.00
_cell.angle_gamma   90.00
#
_symmetry.space_group_name_H-M   'P 1'
#
loop_
_entity.id
_entity.type
_entity.pdbx_description
1 polymer ?
#
loop_
_entity_poly.entity_id
_entity_poly.type
_entity_poly.pdbx_seq_one_letter_code
_entity_poly.pdbx_strand_id
1 'polypeptide(L)'
;MQSLYVEGNSAMHRLSPRVKLVSLAIVSVVLFISENIPLLSVAVLLAAIICRMVGMPMAEGLRRLRPIFLTIAVVALFNLIFNPWHDALVTLLRLTALMLLAAAVTATTTIAQFIDEVTALARPLERTGRVQADDIGLAIGLVLRFVPEILGRYQAIREAHRARGLKIRPTTLLAPLIILTLRDADNVAAAIDARGIRRHGN
;
A
#
# COMPACT_ATOMS: atom_id res chain seq x y z
N MET A 1 5.50 10.11 9.78
CA MET A 1 5.15 9.41 8.52
C MET A 1 3.80 9.97 8.09
N GLN A 2 3.71 10.67 6.96
CA GLN A 2 2.41 11.12 6.46
C GLN A 2 1.69 9.89 5.90
N SER A 3 0.86 9.25 6.72
CA SER A 3 -0.04 8.20 6.25
C SER A 3 -0.94 8.81 5.17
N LEU A 4 -1.06 8.11 4.04
CA LEU A 4 -1.95 8.48 2.94
C LEU A 4 -3.44 8.22 3.26
N TYR A 5 -3.70 7.73 4.47
CA TYR A 5 -5.03 7.40 4.97
C TYR A 5 -5.79 8.68 5.32
N VAL A 6 -6.98 8.82 4.75
CA VAL A 6 -7.91 9.89 5.10
C VAL A 6 -8.93 9.30 6.06
N GLU A 7 -8.94 9.80 7.29
CA GLU A 7 -9.99 9.48 8.25
C GLU A 7 -11.33 10.01 7.73
N GLY A 8 -12.29 9.10 7.54
CA GLY A 8 -13.61 9.40 7.00
C GLY A 8 -14.61 8.31 7.39
N ASN A 9 -15.90 8.64 7.35
CA ASN A 9 -16.99 7.73 7.78
C ASN A 9 -17.87 7.27 6.61
N SER A 10 -17.33 7.29 5.39
CA SER A 10 -18.10 7.02 4.16
C SER A 10 -18.42 5.54 4.00
N ALA A 11 -19.42 5.22 3.17
CA ALA A 11 -19.81 3.82 2.89
C ALA A 11 -18.64 2.94 2.45
N MET A 12 -17.65 3.53 1.76
CA MET A 12 -16.40 2.87 1.39
C MET A 12 -15.53 2.52 2.62
N HIS A 13 -15.48 3.34 3.67
CA HIS A 13 -14.72 3.02 4.89
C HIS A 13 -15.33 1.86 5.69
N ARG A 14 -16.64 1.59 5.53
CA ARG A 14 -17.33 0.51 6.22
C ARG A 14 -17.22 -0.86 5.52
N LEU A 15 -16.78 -0.88 4.27
CA LEU A 15 -16.56 -2.13 3.53
C LEU A 15 -15.27 -2.81 3.99
N SER A 16 -15.31 -4.13 4.13
CA SER A 16 -14.11 -4.91 4.44
C SER A 16 -13.07 -4.76 3.32
N PRO A 17 -11.78 -4.66 3.66
CA PRO A 17 -10.72 -4.50 2.66
C PRO A 17 -10.68 -5.64 1.63
N ARG A 18 -11.05 -6.88 2.00
CA ARG A 18 -11.26 -7.99 1.04
C ARG A 18 -12.16 -7.61 -0.11
N VAL A 19 -13.33 -7.08 0.22
CA VAL A 19 -14.35 -6.77 -0.79
C VAL A 19 -13.86 -5.65 -1.70
N LYS A 20 -13.12 -4.67 -1.17
CA LYS A 20 -12.51 -3.61 -1.96
C LYS A 20 -11.44 -4.12 -2.91
N LEU A 21 -10.54 -5.00 -2.44
CA LEU A 21 -9.45 -5.52 -3.26
C LEU A 21 -9.97 -6.50 -4.33
N VAL A 22 -10.92 -7.36 -3.96
CA VAL A 22 -11.58 -8.27 -4.90
C VAL A 22 -12.42 -7.50 -5.92
N SER A 23 -13.19 -6.49 -5.49
CA SER A 23 -13.95 -5.67 -6.44
C SER A 23 -13.04 -4.88 -7.37
N LEU A 24 -11.93 -4.32 -6.86
CA LEU A 24 -10.91 -3.66 -7.69
C LEU A 24 -10.30 -4.63 -8.71
N ALA A 25 -9.98 -5.86 -8.30
CA ALA A 25 -9.44 -6.87 -9.19
C ALA A 25 -10.45 -7.27 -10.29
N ILE A 26 -11.71 -7.52 -9.92
CA ILE A 26 -12.78 -7.86 -10.86
C ILE A 26 -13.02 -6.71 -11.83
N VAL A 27 -13.18 -5.48 -11.33
CA VAL A 27 -13.35 -4.29 -12.17
C VAL A 27 -12.15 -4.11 -13.08
N SER A 28 -10.93 -4.37 -12.61
CA SER A 28 -9.72 -4.29 -13.43
C SER A 28 -9.76 -5.23 -14.62
N VAL A 29 -10.11 -6.51 -14.40
CA VAL A 29 -10.24 -7.50 -15.47
C VAL A 29 -11.36 -7.11 -16.44
N VAL A 30 -12.51 -6.69 -15.94
CA VAL A 30 -13.66 -6.27 -16.77
C VAL A 30 -13.31 -5.07 -17.64
N LEU A 31 -12.64 -4.05 -17.08
CA LEU A 31 -12.22 -2.87 -17.85
C LEU A 31 -11.14 -3.21 -18.87
N PHE A 32 -10.31 -4.22 -18.62
CA PHE A 32 -9.27 -4.65 -19.57
C PHE A 32 -9.84 -5.40 -20.78
N ILE A 33 -10.86 -6.22 -20.56
CA ILE A 33 -11.55 -6.96 -21.63
C ILE A 33 -12.49 -6.04 -22.43
N SER A 34 -12.98 -4.96 -21.83
CA SER A 34 -13.87 -4.02 -22.50
C SER A 34 -13.12 -2.97 -23.33
N GLU A 35 -13.51 -2.85 -24.60
CA GLU A 35 -13.10 -1.78 -25.52
C GLU A 35 -14.20 -0.72 -25.72
N ASN A 36 -15.37 -0.91 -25.10
CA ASN A 36 -16.50 0.01 -25.24
C ASN A 36 -16.26 1.34 -24.51
N ILE A 37 -16.07 2.42 -25.28
CA ILE A 37 -15.90 3.79 -24.78
C ILE A 37 -17.02 4.22 -23.80
N PRO A 38 -18.32 3.93 -24.05
CA PRO A 38 -19.38 4.32 -23.12
C PRO A 38 -19.27 3.61 -21.77
N LEU A 39 -18.85 2.34 -21.75
CA LEU A 39 -18.67 1.60 -20.50
C LEU A 39 -17.51 2.20 -19.69
N LEU A 40 -16.41 2.52 -20.37
CA LEU A 40 -15.23 3.12 -19.73
C LEU A 40 -15.54 4.53 -19.19
N SER A 41 -16.34 5.33 -19.89
CA SER A 41 -16.70 6.67 -19.41
C SER A 41 -17.58 6.60 -18.17
N VAL A 42 -18.55 5.67 -18.15
CA VAL A 42 -19.35 5.38 -16.94
C VAL A 42 -18.46 4.90 -15.79
N ALA A 43 -17.46 4.05 -16.06
CA ALA A 43 -16.53 3.60 -15.03
C ALA A 43 -15.68 4.73 -14.43
N VAL A 44 -15.18 5.67 -15.26
CA VAL A 44 -14.49 6.88 -14.80
C VAL A 44 -15.41 7.74 -13.93
N LEU A 45 -16.65 7.95 -14.36
CA LEU A 45 -17.63 8.75 -13.60
C LEU A 45 -17.93 8.11 -12.24
N LEU A 46 -18.18 6.80 -12.20
CA LEU A 46 -18.39 6.07 -10.95
C LEU A 46 -17.16 6.15 -10.03
N ALA A 47 -15.96 5.97 -10.57
CA ALA A 47 -14.72 6.11 -9.80
C ALA A 47 -14.56 7.52 -9.22
N ALA A 48 -14.87 8.56 -10.00
CA ALA A 48 -14.83 9.94 -9.55
C ALA A 48 -15.87 10.23 -8.44
N ILE A 49 -17.09 9.68 -8.57
CA ILE A 49 -18.12 9.77 -7.53
C ILE A 49 -17.63 9.09 -6.24
N ILE A 50 -17.06 7.89 -6.33
CA ILE A 50 -16.52 7.17 -5.17
C ILE A 50 -15.41 8.00 -4.51
N CYS A 51 -14.45 8.53 -5.26
CA CYS A 51 -13.40 9.40 -4.71
C CYS A 51 -13.98 10.62 -3.98
N ARG A 52 -15.03 11.24 -4.53
CA ARG A 52 -15.71 12.37 -3.91
C ARG A 52 -16.45 11.96 -2.63
N MET A 53 -17.14 10.83 -2.64
CA MET A 53 -17.84 10.27 -1.48
C MET A 53 -16.89 9.88 -0.35
N VAL A 54 -15.67 9.43 -0.69
CA VAL A 54 -14.59 9.14 0.28
C VAL A 54 -14.08 10.40 0.99
N GLY A 55 -14.46 11.59 0.53
CA GLY A 55 -14.04 12.85 1.14
C GLY A 55 -12.62 13.25 0.78
N MET A 56 -12.03 12.66 -0.28
CA MET A 56 -10.76 13.15 -0.82
C MET A 56 -11.01 14.52 -1.48
N PRO A 57 -10.43 15.62 -0.98
CA PRO A 57 -10.53 16.88 -1.68
C PRO A 57 -9.89 16.71 -3.06
N MET A 58 -10.69 16.87 -4.11
CA MET A 58 -10.31 16.63 -5.51
C MET A 58 -8.97 17.33 -5.85
N ALA A 59 -8.71 18.50 -5.25
CA ALA A 59 -7.48 19.26 -5.40
C ALA A 59 -6.24 18.60 -4.77
N GLU A 60 -6.35 17.98 -3.59
CA GLU A 60 -5.21 17.29 -2.96
C GLU A 60 -4.96 15.94 -3.61
N GLY A 61 -6.04 15.24 -4.00
CA GLY A 61 -5.98 14.04 -4.82
C GLY A 61 -5.24 14.31 -6.13
N LEU A 62 -5.68 15.29 -6.92
CA LEU A 62 -5.01 15.65 -8.18
C LEU A 62 -3.56 16.11 -7.97
N ARG A 63 -3.24 16.80 -6.87
CA ARG A 63 -1.86 17.25 -6.60
C ARG A 63 -0.92 16.07 -6.30
N ARG A 64 -1.39 15.06 -5.55
CA ARG A 64 -0.64 13.82 -5.29
C ARG A 64 -0.59 12.90 -6.50
N LEU A 65 -1.64 12.87 -7.31
CA LEU A 65 -1.75 12.01 -8.49
C LEU A 65 -1.20 12.67 -9.78
N ARG A 66 -0.79 13.94 -9.74
CA ARG A 66 -0.21 14.67 -10.88
C ARG A 66 0.89 13.90 -11.63
N PRO A 67 1.90 13.27 -10.97
CA PRO A 67 2.91 12.50 -11.70
C PRO A 67 2.31 11.30 -12.43
N ILE A 68 1.26 10.69 -11.89
CA ILE A 68 0.60 9.53 -12.51
C ILE A 68 -0.31 9.97 -13.66
N PHE A 69 -1.02 11.09 -13.53
CA PHE A 69 -1.74 11.67 -14.67
C PHE A 69 -0.79 12.09 -15.80
N LEU A 70 0.43 12.56 -15.48
CA LEU A 70 1.46 12.84 -16.48
C LEU A 70 1.88 11.54 -17.22
N THR A 71 2.12 10.45 -16.50
CA THR A 71 2.48 9.17 -17.15
C THR A 71 1.34 8.63 -18.00
N ILE A 72 0.10 8.70 -17.54
CA ILE A 72 -1.09 8.31 -18.33
C ILE A 72 -1.19 9.18 -19.59
N ALA A 73 -0.99 10.48 -19.49
CA ALA A 73 -1.02 11.39 -20.63
C ALA A 73 0.08 11.06 -21.65
N VAL A 74 1.29 10.73 -21.19
CA VAL A 74 2.39 10.29 -22.07
C VAL A 74 2.02 8.98 -22.76
N VAL A 75 1.51 7.98 -22.03
CA VAL A 75 1.09 6.69 -22.60
C VAL A 75 -0.03 6.86 -23.63
N ALA A 76 -1.01 7.72 -23.34
CA ALA A 76 -2.09 8.04 -24.26
C ALA A 76 -1.59 8.78 -25.51
N LEU A 77 -0.64 9.71 -25.36
CA LEU A 77 -0.02 10.43 -26.48
C LEU A 77 0.76 9.47 -27.39
N PHE A 78 1.53 8.55 -26.81
CA PHE A 78 2.18 7.49 -27.58
C PHE A 78 1.16 6.63 -28.31
N ASN A 79 0.09 6.17 -27.63
CA ASN A 79 -0.96 5.41 -28.31
C ASN A 79 -1.61 6.19 -29.45
N LEU A 80 -1.80 7.50 -29.32
CA LEU A 80 -2.38 8.33 -30.36
C LEU A 80 -1.50 8.43 -31.63
N ILE A 81 -0.17 8.34 -31.46
CA ILE A 81 0.79 8.40 -32.57
C ILE A 81 0.84 7.06 -33.32
N PHE A 82 0.78 5.94 -32.60
CA PHE A 82 0.99 4.60 -33.17
C PHE A 82 -0.31 3.85 -33.49
N ASN A 83 -1.43 4.20 -32.85
CA ASN A 83 -2.72 3.53 -32.97
C ASN A 83 -3.84 4.52 -33.33
N PRO A 84 -5.01 4.03 -33.80
CA PRO A 84 -6.20 4.84 -34.00
C PRO A 84 -6.59 5.63 -32.73
N TRP A 85 -7.21 6.79 -32.93
CA TRP A 85 -7.66 7.65 -31.83
C TRP A 85 -8.60 6.94 -30.83
N HIS A 86 -9.33 5.92 -31.29
CA HIS A 86 -10.18 5.08 -30.44
C HIS A 86 -9.37 4.35 -29.36
N ASP A 87 -8.24 3.73 -29.72
CA ASP A 87 -7.42 2.93 -28.79
C ASP A 87 -6.70 3.82 -27.77
N ALA A 88 -6.27 5.01 -28.21
CA ALA A 88 -5.71 6.02 -27.33
C ALA A 88 -6.73 6.50 -26.29
N LEU A 89 -7.98 6.71 -26.73
CA LEU A 89 -9.07 7.12 -25.84
C LEU A 89 -9.45 6.00 -24.86
N VAL A 90 -9.59 4.76 -25.34
CA VAL A 90 -9.82 3.56 -24.51
C VAL A 90 -8.75 3.43 -23.44
N THR A 91 -7.47 3.55 -23.81
CA THR A 91 -6.34 3.46 -22.88
C THR A 91 -6.38 4.58 -21.84
N LEU A 92 -6.63 5.82 -22.26
CA LEU A 92 -6.71 6.96 -21.36
C LEU A 92 -7.84 6.81 -20.34
N LEU A 93 -9.04 6.44 -20.78
CA LEU A 93 -10.18 6.25 -19.87
C LEU A 93 -9.95 5.06 -18.93
N ARG A 94 -9.45 3.93 -19.45
CA ARG A 94 -9.17 2.73 -18.65
C ARG A 94 -8.17 3.01 -17.55
N LEU A 95 -7.01 3.59 -17.90
CA LEU A 95 -5.98 3.92 -16.92
C LEU A 95 -6.48 4.95 -15.90
N THR A 96 -7.26 5.94 -16.33
CA THR A 96 -7.85 6.94 -15.44
C THR A 96 -8.84 6.31 -14.45
N ALA A 97 -9.74 5.43 -14.92
CA ALA A 97 -10.72 4.75 -14.06
C ALA A 97 -10.03 3.87 -13.02
N LEU A 98 -9.08 3.03 -13.46
CA LEU A 98 -8.30 2.16 -12.57
C LEU A 98 -7.51 2.97 -11.54
N MET A 99 -6.92 4.07 -11.98
CA MET A 99 -6.13 4.93 -11.12
C MET A 99 -6.99 5.57 -10.02
N LEU A 100 -8.17 6.09 -10.36
CA LEU A 100 -9.10 6.67 -9.39
C LEU A 100 -9.61 5.63 -8.39
N LEU A 101 -9.98 4.43 -8.87
CA LEU A 101 -10.41 3.34 -8.00
C LEU A 101 -9.29 2.89 -7.06
N ALA A 102 -8.08 2.70 -7.58
CA ALA A 102 -6.91 2.34 -6.78
C ALA A 102 -6.59 3.42 -5.73
N ALA A 103 -6.69 4.70 -6.10
CA ALA A 103 -6.52 5.81 -5.17
C ALA A 103 -7.58 5.78 -4.05
N ALA A 104 -8.85 5.53 -4.37
CA ALA A 104 -9.92 5.42 -3.39
C ALA A 104 -9.71 4.22 -2.43
N VAL A 105 -9.30 3.06 -2.95
CA VAL A 105 -8.99 1.89 -2.11
C VAL A 105 -7.80 2.18 -1.20
N THR A 106 -6.73 2.78 -1.73
CA THR A 106 -5.54 3.15 -0.95
C THR A 106 -5.87 4.16 0.16
N ALA A 107 -6.73 5.14 -0.13
CA ALA A 107 -7.12 6.16 0.83
C ALA A 107 -7.99 5.63 1.97
N THR A 108 -8.78 4.59 1.70
CA THR A 108 -9.76 4.04 2.65
C THR A 108 -9.32 2.74 3.33
N THR A 109 -8.10 2.26 3.06
CA THR A 109 -7.58 1.03 3.66
C THR A 109 -6.46 1.38 4.64
N THR A 110 -6.62 0.98 5.91
CA THR A 110 -5.57 1.16 6.91
C THR A 110 -4.49 0.11 6.75
N ILE A 111 -3.28 0.42 7.23
CA ILE A 111 -2.16 -0.52 7.18
C ILE A 111 -2.49 -1.80 7.98
N ALA A 112 -3.12 -1.67 9.16
CA ALA A 112 -3.51 -2.82 9.98
C ALA A 112 -4.49 -3.75 9.25
N GLN A 113 -5.56 -3.18 8.69
CA GLN A 113 -6.54 -3.89 7.88
C GLN A 113 -5.90 -4.65 6.71
N PHE A 114 -4.91 -4.04 6.05
CA PHE A 114 -4.20 -4.70 4.96
C PHE A 114 -3.44 -5.95 5.41
N ILE A 115 -2.84 -5.96 6.62
CA ILE A 115 -2.18 -7.15 7.17
C ILE A 115 -3.17 -8.25 7.45
N ASP A 116 -4.31 -7.91 8.06
CA ASP A 116 -5.34 -8.89 8.39
C ASP A 116 -5.78 -9.62 7.12
N GLU A 117 -5.86 -8.90 5.98
CA GLU A 117 -6.14 -9.52 4.69
C GLU A 117 -5.00 -10.35 4.12
N VAL A 118 -3.76 -9.87 4.20
CA VAL A 118 -2.60 -10.65 3.77
C VAL A 118 -2.51 -11.96 4.56
N THR A 119 -2.77 -11.90 5.87
CA THR A 119 -2.80 -13.06 6.76
C THR A 119 -3.95 -14.00 6.42
N ALA A 120 -5.16 -13.47 6.16
CA ALA A 120 -6.30 -14.25 5.72
C ALA A 120 -6.08 -14.94 4.37
N LEU A 121 -5.36 -14.29 3.45
CA LEU A 121 -4.94 -14.85 2.15
C LEU A 121 -3.86 -15.92 2.29
N ALA A 122 -3.09 -15.92 3.37
CA ALA A 122 -2.08 -16.94 3.65
C ALA A 122 -2.67 -18.24 4.26
N ARG A 123 -3.83 -18.19 4.92
CA ARG A 123 -4.54 -19.38 5.47
C ARG A 123 -4.80 -20.52 4.49
N PRO A 124 -5.23 -20.32 3.22
CA PRO A 124 -5.35 -21.44 2.28
C PRO A 124 -4.01 -22.11 1.98
N LEU A 125 -2.89 -21.39 2.08
CA LEU A 125 -1.55 -21.93 1.86
C LEU A 125 -1.10 -22.80 3.05
N GLU A 126 -1.67 -22.59 4.24
CA GLU A 126 -1.48 -23.45 5.42
C GLU A 126 -1.95 -24.89 5.16
N ARG A 127 -3.00 -25.07 4.33
CA ARG A 127 -3.45 -26.41 3.92
C ARG A 127 -2.40 -27.19 3.13
N THR A 128 -1.39 -26.52 2.57
CA THR A 128 -0.28 -27.19 1.86
C THR A 128 0.85 -27.63 2.78
N GLY A 129 0.74 -27.38 4.09
CA GLY A 129 1.69 -27.83 5.12
C GLY A 129 3.06 -27.16 5.09
N ARG A 130 3.31 -26.22 4.17
CA ARG A 130 4.61 -25.55 4.01
C ARG A 130 4.77 -24.29 4.85
N VAL A 131 3.68 -23.64 5.27
CA VAL A 131 3.73 -22.33 5.94
C VAL A 131 2.59 -22.18 6.94
N GLN A 132 2.88 -21.69 8.15
CA GLN A 132 1.86 -21.34 9.15
C GLN A 132 1.42 -19.88 8.94
N ALA A 133 0.13 -19.64 8.71
CA ALA A 133 -0.39 -18.30 8.45
C ALA A 133 -0.21 -17.36 9.66
N ASP A 134 -0.25 -17.92 10.87
CA ASP A 134 -0.06 -17.17 12.11
C ASP A 134 1.36 -16.61 12.26
N ASP A 135 2.39 -17.36 11.82
CA ASP A 135 3.78 -16.89 11.80
C ASP A 135 3.97 -15.72 10.82
N ILE A 136 3.30 -15.76 9.67
CA ILE A 136 3.30 -14.64 8.72
C ILE A 136 2.65 -13.41 9.35
N GLY A 137 1.50 -13.57 9.98
CA GLY A 137 0.81 -12.48 10.68
C GLY A 137 1.68 -11.88 11.78
N LEU A 138 2.34 -12.72 12.58
CA LEU A 138 3.28 -12.31 13.62
C LEU A 138 4.46 -11.53 13.02
N ALA A 139 5.08 -12.04 11.96
CA ALA A 139 6.23 -11.39 11.32
C ALA A 139 5.87 -10.02 10.75
N ILE A 140 4.75 -9.91 10.03
CA ILE A 140 4.29 -8.63 9.46
C ILE A 140 3.93 -7.64 10.57
N GLY A 141 3.22 -8.09 11.62
CA GLY A 141 2.90 -7.27 12.78
C GLY A 141 4.16 -6.75 13.49
N LEU A 142 5.18 -7.60 13.60
CA LEU A 142 6.47 -7.24 14.17
C LEU A 142 7.18 -6.17 13.34
N VAL A 143 7.22 -6.33 12.02
CA VAL A 143 7.80 -5.35 11.09
C VAL A 143 7.12 -4.00 11.26
N LEU A 144 5.78 -3.95 11.27
CA LEU A 144 5.09 -2.67 11.40
C LEU A 144 5.26 -1.99 12.75
N ARG A 145 5.44 -2.76 13.82
CA ARG A 145 5.78 -2.20 15.13
C ARG A 145 7.20 -1.65 15.15
N PHE A 146 8.16 -2.35 14.55
CA PHE A 146 9.57 -1.94 14.56
C PHE A 146 9.92 -0.85 13.58
N VAL A 147 9.29 -0.78 12.40
CA VAL A 147 9.54 0.29 11.42
C VAL A 147 9.47 1.70 12.03
N PRO A 148 8.41 2.12 12.74
CA PRO A 148 8.35 3.45 13.36
C PRO A 148 9.38 3.60 14.49
N GLU A 149 9.65 2.55 15.25
CA GLU A 149 10.66 2.56 16.32
C GLU A 149 12.07 2.78 15.75
N ILE A 150 12.44 2.04 14.70
CA ILE A 150 13.72 2.16 13.99
C ILE A 150 13.87 3.56 13.40
N LEU A 151 12.80 4.13 12.83
CA LEU A 151 12.82 5.50 12.32
C LEU A 151 13.05 6.53 13.43
N GLY A 152 12.43 6.34 14.60
CA GLY A 152 12.68 7.18 15.78
C GLY A 152 14.13 7.09 16.25
N ARG A 153 14.68 5.87 16.33
CA ARG A 153 16.10 5.64 16.69
C ARG A 153 17.05 6.26 15.68
N TYR A 154 16.78 6.10 14.39
CA TYR A 154 17.55 6.75 13.32
C TYR A 154 17.59 8.27 13.49
N GLN A 155 16.44 8.89 13.78
CA GLN A 155 16.36 10.34 14.03
C GLN A 155 17.14 10.74 15.29
N ALA A 156 17.02 9.99 16.38
CA ALA A 156 17.76 10.25 17.62
C ALA A 156 19.28 10.13 17.43
N ILE A 157 19.75 9.09 16.74
CA ILE A 157 21.18 8.92 16.40
C ILE A 157 21.65 10.07 15.53
N ARG A 158 20.88 10.44 14.49
CA ARG A 158 21.22 11.55 13.61
C ARG A 158 21.35 12.88 14.37
N GLU A 159 20.42 13.17 15.28
CA GLU A 159 20.47 14.40 16.09
C GLU A 159 21.65 14.39 17.07
N ALA A 160 21.95 13.24 17.70
CA ALA A 160 23.12 13.09 18.56
C ALA A 160 24.45 13.29 17.80
N HIS A 161 24.57 12.78 16.57
CA HIS A 161 25.74 13.03 15.73
C HIS A 161 25.86 14.51 15.35
N ARG A 162 24.73 15.17 15.04
CA ARG A 162 24.68 16.60 14.74
C ARG A 162 25.14 17.44 15.94
N ALA A 163 24.66 17.15 17.15
CA ALA A 163 25.06 17.82 18.38
C ALA A 163 26.55 17.65 18.69
N ARG A 164 27.14 16.51 18.32
CA ARG A 164 28.57 16.21 18.47
C ARG A 164 29.45 16.76 17.34
N GLY A 165 28.88 17.47 16.37
CA GLY A 165 29.61 17.99 15.20
C GLY A 165 30.15 16.89 14.27
N LEU A 166 29.65 15.66 14.39
CA LEU A 166 30.11 14.53 13.58
C LEU A 166 29.50 14.62 12.18
N LYS A 167 30.31 14.33 11.15
CA LYS A 167 29.83 14.27 9.77
C LYS A 167 28.80 13.14 9.63
N ILE A 168 27.60 13.52 9.20
CA ILE A 168 26.51 12.59 8.90
C ILE A 168 26.89 11.81 7.65
N ARG A 169 27.32 10.56 7.82
CA ARG A 169 27.58 9.61 6.73
C ARG A 169 26.68 8.39 6.94
N PRO A 170 26.23 7.72 5.85
CA PRO A 170 25.42 6.52 5.98
C PRO A 170 26.10 5.46 6.86
N THR A 171 27.41 5.28 6.72
CA THR A 171 28.18 4.30 7.48
C THR A 171 28.23 4.59 8.98
N THR A 172 28.34 5.88 9.38
CA THR A 172 28.37 6.27 10.79
C THR A 172 27.01 6.19 11.48
N LEU A 173 25.91 6.26 10.72
CA LEU A 173 24.55 6.08 11.25
C LEU A 173 24.09 4.62 11.22
N LEU A 174 24.41 3.87 10.16
CA LEU A 174 23.91 2.52 9.94
C LEU A 174 24.54 1.51 10.90
N ALA A 175 25.85 1.59 11.15
CA ALA A 175 26.52 0.65 12.06
C ALA A 175 25.86 0.61 13.47
N PRO A 176 25.69 1.75 14.18
CA PRO A 176 25.02 1.73 15.48
C PRO A 176 23.54 1.35 15.37
N LEU A 177 22.85 1.77 14.32
CA LEU A 177 21.43 1.41 14.12
C LEU A 177 21.25 -0.10 13.97
N ILE A 178 22.09 -0.75 13.16
CA ILE A 178 22.06 -2.21 12.92
C ILE A 178 22.35 -2.96 14.22
N ILE A 179 23.38 -2.57 14.97
CA ILE A 179 23.73 -3.21 16.24
C ILE A 179 22.55 -3.11 17.22
N LEU A 180 21.92 -1.93 17.33
CA LEU A 180 20.76 -1.73 18.18
C LEU A 180 19.56 -2.58 17.75
N THR A 181 19.29 -2.65 16.44
CA THR A 181 18.17 -3.44 15.92
C THR A 181 18.38 -4.94 16.07
N LEU A 182 19.59 -5.45 15.86
CA LEU A 182 19.92 -6.86 16.10
C LEU A 182 19.72 -7.22 17.58
N ARG A 183 20.16 -6.36 18.50
CA ARG A 183 19.95 -6.58 19.93
C ARG A 183 18.47 -6.57 20.31
N ASP A 184 17.65 -5.71 19.71
CA ASP A 184 16.20 -5.77 19.92
C ASP A 184 15.60 -7.06 19.38
N ALA A 185 16.04 -7.50 18.20
CA ALA A 185 15.57 -8.74 17.60
C ALA A 185 15.86 -9.95 18.52
N ASP A 186 17.05 -10.01 19.12
CA ASP A 186 17.41 -11.05 20.10
C ASP A 186 16.51 -10.99 21.35
N ASN A 187 16.28 -9.79 21.89
CA ASN A 187 15.40 -9.61 23.06
C ASN A 187 13.96 -10.04 22.76
N VAL A 188 13.48 -9.73 21.56
CA VAL A 188 12.12 -10.04 21.11
C VAL A 188 11.96 -11.53 20.84
N ALA A 189 12.97 -12.16 20.22
CA ALA A 189 13.00 -13.60 20.03
C ALA A 189 12.96 -14.33 21.39
N ALA A 190 13.80 -13.91 22.35
CA ALA A 190 13.78 -14.45 23.70
C ALA A 190 12.41 -14.28 24.39
N ALA A 191 11.75 -13.14 24.20
CA ALA A 191 10.41 -12.89 24.74
C ALA A 191 9.31 -13.74 24.08
N ILE A 192 9.41 -13.97 22.76
CA ILE A 192 8.49 -14.86 22.01
C ILE A 192 8.64 -16.31 22.50
N ASP A 193 9.88 -16.77 22.69
CA ASP A 193 10.19 -18.11 23.19
C ASP A 193 9.70 -18.29 24.64
N ALA A 194 9.91 -17.28 25.51
CA ALA A 194 9.42 -17.30 26.90
C ALA A 194 7.88 -17.32 27.00
N ARG A 195 7.17 -16.75 26.01
CA ARG A 195 5.71 -16.76 25.95
C ARG A 195 5.14 -18.03 25.30
N GLY A 196 5.98 -18.93 24.79
CA GLY A 196 5.54 -20.17 24.14
C GLY A 196 4.79 -19.94 22.82
N ILE A 197 5.00 -18.80 22.16
CA ILE A 197 4.31 -18.47 20.89
C ILE A 197 4.87 -19.30 19.73
N ARG A 198 6.12 -19.77 19.83
CA ARG A 198 6.73 -20.68 18.85
C ARG A 198 6.18 -22.09 19.04
N ARG A 199 5.08 -22.42 18.37
CA ARG A 199 4.58 -23.80 18.32
C ARG A 199 5.45 -24.60 17.34
N HIS A 200 6.34 -25.43 17.87
CA HIS A 200 7.10 -26.38 17.07
C HIS A 200 6.12 -27.20 16.22
N GLY A 201 6.23 -27.06 14.89
CA GLY A 201 5.55 -27.94 13.95
C GLY A 201 6.00 -29.37 14.20
N ASN A 202 5.04 -30.25 14.46
CA ASN A 202 5.23 -31.69 14.60
C ASN A 202 5.34 -32.32 13.21
#